data_AF-Q2FZF7-F1
#
_entry.id   AF-Q2FZF7-F1
#
_cell.length_a   1.000
_cell.length_b   1.000
_cell.length_c   1.000
_cell.angle_alpha   90.00
_cell.angle_beta   90.00
_cell.angle_gamma   90.00
#
_symmetry.space_group_name_H-M   'P 1'
#
loop_
_entity.id
_entity.type
_entity.pdbx_description
1 polymer ?
#
loop_
_entity_poly.entity_id
_entity_poly.type
_entity_poly.pdbx_seq_one_letter_code
_entity_poly.pdbx_strand_id
1 'polypeptide(L)'
;MKQTFITLGEGLTDLFEFMTMIEYNHQRIDKIIYFHSPQAENKKSSVAIIMNPTTGNHFQAFYIMINAIKYPYPDSNKKFQMINDCAEKFDIPILGIDVQPPQAFHDLSLYYNYLISVLRLQKWIPELQ
;
A
#
# COMPACT_ATOMS: atom_id res chain seq x y z
N MET A 1 14.95 -2.71 -13.66
CA MET A 1 14.60 -1.86 -12.47
C MET A 1 14.25 -2.72 -11.26
N LYS A 2 14.74 -2.45 -10.03
CA LYS A 2 14.33 -3.20 -8.82
C LYS A 2 13.07 -2.60 -8.19
N GLN A 3 12.03 -3.42 -7.99
CA GLN A 3 10.79 -3.05 -7.31
C GLN A 3 10.70 -3.82 -5.98
N THR A 4 10.42 -3.15 -4.86
CA THR A 4 10.44 -3.82 -3.55
C THR A 4 9.47 -3.18 -2.56
N PHE A 5 8.76 -4.04 -1.83
CA PHE A 5 7.99 -3.64 -0.66
C PHE A 5 8.90 -3.39 0.54
N ILE A 6 8.68 -2.27 1.23
CA ILE A 6 9.33 -1.91 2.48
C ILE A 6 8.25 -1.82 3.55
N THR A 7 8.28 -2.74 4.52
CA THR A 7 7.32 -2.78 5.63
C THR A 7 7.59 -1.62 6.58
N LEU A 8 6.59 -0.78 6.84
CA LEU A 8 6.63 0.20 7.93
C LEU A 8 6.23 -0.46 9.26
N GLY A 9 5.10 -1.18 9.26
CA GLY A 9 4.57 -1.88 10.42
C GLY A 9 3.07 -2.14 10.31
N GLU A 10 2.37 -2.23 11.44
CA GLU A 10 0.94 -2.56 11.53
C GLU A 10 0.16 -1.66 12.52
N GLY A 11 0.87 -0.83 13.29
CA GLY A 11 0.37 -0.14 14.47
C GLY A 11 -0.21 1.25 14.21
N LEU A 12 -0.37 2.00 15.30
CA LEU A 12 -0.78 3.41 15.26
C LEU A 12 0.41 4.34 15.00
N THR A 13 1.60 4.03 15.54
CA THR A 13 2.81 4.79 15.27
C THR A 13 3.16 4.77 13.78
N ASP A 14 3.05 3.60 13.15
CA ASP A 14 3.31 3.43 11.71
C ASP A 14 2.34 4.23 10.84
N LEU A 15 1.10 4.44 11.31
CA LEU A 15 0.12 5.29 10.63
C LEU A 15 0.56 6.75 10.57
N PHE A 16 1.11 7.29 11.66
CA PHE A 16 1.63 8.65 11.68
C PHE A 16 2.87 8.80 10.80
N GLU A 17 3.76 7.81 10.78
CA GLU A 17 4.89 7.78 9.85
C GLU A 17 4.40 7.70 8.40
N PHE A 18 3.42 6.84 8.11
CA PHE A 18 2.82 6.72 6.78
C PHE A 18 2.21 8.05 6.28
N MET A 19 1.48 8.77 7.13
CA MET A 19 0.95 10.09 6.80
C MET A 19 2.06 11.15 6.63
N THR A 20 3.10 11.10 7.46
CA THR A 20 4.28 11.97 7.32
C THR A 20 4.98 11.71 5.99
N MET A 21 5.12 10.45 5.59
CA MET A 21 5.67 10.10 4.28
C MET A 21 4.85 10.68 3.14
N ILE A 22 3.51 10.67 3.24
CA ILE A 22 2.62 11.33 2.27
C ILE A 22 2.93 12.83 2.20
N GLU A 23 2.88 13.51 3.35
CA GLU A 23 3.06 14.97 3.42
C GLU A 23 4.40 15.43 2.84
N TYR A 24 5.49 14.75 3.18
CA TYR A 24 6.84 15.17 2.76
C TYR A 24 7.30 14.61 1.40
N ASN A 25 6.65 13.55 0.89
CA ASN A 25 7.06 12.91 -0.38
C ASN A 25 5.99 12.94 -1.47
N HIS A 26 4.87 13.65 -1.30
CA HIS A 26 3.75 13.68 -2.25
C HIS A 26 4.17 13.86 -3.72
N GLN A 27 5.16 14.71 -4.00
CA GLN A 27 5.67 14.94 -5.37
C GLN A 27 6.25 13.69 -6.04
N ARG A 28 6.74 12.73 -5.25
CA ARG A 28 7.30 11.46 -5.75
C ARG A 28 6.26 10.34 -5.72
N ILE A 29 5.19 10.46 -4.94
CA ILE A 29 4.18 9.42 -4.84
C ILE A 29 3.45 9.31 -6.19
N ASP A 30 3.33 8.08 -6.69
CA ASP A 30 2.53 7.77 -7.88
C ASP A 30 1.06 7.52 -7.48
N LYS A 31 0.84 6.65 -6.50
CA LYS A 31 -0.49 6.40 -5.90
C LYS A 31 -0.42 5.71 -4.55
N ILE A 32 -1.53 5.72 -3.84
CA ILE A 32 -1.77 4.90 -2.65
C ILE A 32 -2.68 3.73 -3.03
N ILE A 33 -2.37 2.54 -2.54
CA ILE A 33 -3.10 1.31 -2.86
C ILE A 33 -3.52 0.60 -1.58
N TYR A 34 -4.81 0.32 -1.47
CA TYR A 34 -5.35 -0.58 -0.46
C TYR A 34 -5.39 -2.01 -0.99
N PHE A 35 -4.91 -2.94 -0.16
CA PHE A 35 -4.98 -4.38 -0.37
C PHE A 35 -5.94 -4.95 0.67
N HIS A 36 -7.17 -5.17 0.27
CA HIS A 36 -8.24 -5.63 1.15
C HIS A 36 -8.28 -7.15 1.24
N SER A 37 -8.54 -7.71 2.41
CA SER A 37 -8.76 -9.16 2.58
C SER A 37 -10.10 -9.42 3.27
N PRO A 38 -11.24 -9.17 2.59
CA PRO A 38 -12.58 -9.27 3.20
C PRO A 38 -12.96 -10.69 3.63
N GLN A 39 -12.28 -11.70 3.08
CA GLN A 39 -12.49 -13.12 3.41
C GLN A 39 -11.60 -13.62 4.57
N ALA A 40 -10.70 -12.79 5.08
CA ALA A 40 -9.87 -13.15 6.24
C ALA A 40 -10.68 -13.04 7.54
N GLU A 41 -10.32 -13.84 8.55
CA GLU A 41 -11.00 -13.89 9.86
C GLU A 41 -11.23 -12.50 10.48
N ASN A 42 -10.20 -11.65 10.44
CA ASN A 42 -10.25 -10.30 11.02
C ASN A 42 -10.62 -9.19 10.02
N LYS A 43 -10.93 -9.54 8.76
CA LYS A 43 -11.29 -8.62 7.67
C LYS A 43 -10.45 -7.33 7.71
N LYS A 44 -9.15 -7.48 7.48
CA LYS A 44 -8.19 -6.37 7.52
C LYS A 44 -7.81 -5.93 6.12
N SER A 45 -7.27 -4.71 6.04
CA SER A 45 -6.69 -4.14 4.84
C SER A 45 -5.27 -3.70 5.13
N SER A 46 -4.39 -3.97 4.19
CA SER A 46 -3.06 -3.37 4.12
C SER A 46 -3.14 -2.13 3.22
N VAL A 47 -2.22 -1.19 3.39
CA VAL A 47 -2.14 0.02 2.56
C VAL A 47 -0.70 0.29 2.19
N ALA A 48 -0.45 0.68 0.94
CA ALA A 48 0.88 1.00 0.46
C ALA A 48 0.96 2.33 -0.29
N ILE A 49 2.08 3.03 -0.12
CA ILE A 49 2.51 4.14 -0.98
C ILE A 49 3.35 3.54 -2.10
N ILE A 50 2.93 3.72 -3.35
CA ILE A 50 3.72 3.40 -4.52
C ILE A 50 4.48 4.65 -4.92
N MET A 51 5.82 4.61 -4.80
CA MET A 51 6.66 5.71 -5.26
C MET A 51 6.87 5.63 -6.77
N ASN A 52 7.05 6.78 -7.41
CA ASN A 52 7.70 6.84 -8.71
C ASN A 52 9.13 6.24 -8.61
N PRO A 53 9.62 5.62 -9.71
CA PRO A 53 11.00 5.17 -9.79
C PRO A 53 11.99 6.26 -9.41
N THR A 54 13.12 5.89 -8.79
CA THR A 54 14.22 6.81 -8.55
C THR A 54 14.82 7.29 -9.86
N THR A 55 15.54 8.42 -9.82
CA THR A 55 16.38 8.88 -10.93
C THR A 55 17.20 7.73 -11.51
N GLY A 56 17.20 7.61 -12.84
CA GLY A 56 17.86 6.52 -13.56
C GLY A 56 17.09 5.19 -13.62
N ASN A 57 15.84 5.13 -13.12
CA ASN A 57 14.99 3.93 -13.11
C ASN A 57 15.64 2.71 -12.44
N HIS A 58 16.53 2.94 -11.47
CA HIS A 58 17.22 1.86 -10.77
C HIS A 58 16.34 1.16 -9.73
N PHE A 59 15.50 1.92 -9.02
CA PHE A 59 14.73 1.42 -7.89
C PHE A 59 13.33 2.04 -7.79
N GLN A 60 12.35 1.25 -7.37
CA GLN A 60 11.01 1.70 -7.05
C GLN A 60 10.57 1.11 -5.71
N ALA A 61 10.21 1.98 -4.78
CA ALA A 61 9.85 1.62 -3.41
C ALA A 61 8.34 1.56 -3.23
N PHE A 62 7.85 0.51 -2.56
CA PHE A 62 6.46 0.38 -2.15
C PHE A 62 6.40 0.31 -0.62
N TYR A 63 6.09 1.42 0.05
CA TYR A 63 6.05 1.46 1.53
C TYR A 63 4.70 0.96 2.01
N ILE A 64 4.66 -0.11 2.80
CA ILE A 64 3.41 -0.79 3.17
C ILE A 64 3.22 -0.90 4.67
N MET A 65 1.99 -0.65 5.13
CA MET A 65 1.51 -1.10 6.43
C MET A 65 0.64 -2.34 6.26
N ILE A 66 1.02 -3.45 6.87
CA ILE A 66 0.32 -4.73 6.70
C ILE A 66 -0.82 -4.81 7.70
N ASN A 67 -2.02 -5.18 7.24
CA ASN A 67 -3.18 -5.43 8.11
C ASN A 67 -3.47 -4.27 9.11
N ALA A 68 -3.09 -3.04 8.76
CA ALA A 68 -3.12 -1.92 9.69
C ALA A 68 -4.51 -1.29 9.86
N ILE A 69 -5.44 -1.61 8.96
CA ILE A 69 -6.74 -0.94 8.81
C ILE A 69 -7.82 -2.00 8.80
N LYS A 70 -8.96 -1.73 9.48
CA LYS A 70 -10.14 -2.57 9.33
C LYS A 70 -10.67 -2.46 7.90
N TYR A 71 -11.21 -3.54 7.33
CA TYR A 71 -11.84 -3.49 6.02
C TYR A 71 -12.89 -2.36 5.99
N PRO A 72 -12.75 -1.36 5.09
CA PRO A 72 -13.46 -0.09 5.22
C PRO A 72 -14.87 -0.09 4.59
N TYR A 73 -15.39 -1.27 4.23
CA TYR A 73 -16.69 -1.40 3.58
C TYR A 73 -17.59 -2.38 4.35
N PRO A 74 -18.91 -2.10 4.49
CA PRO A 74 -19.58 -0.85 4.08
C PRO A 74 -19.25 0.34 5.00
N ASP A 75 -18.81 0.06 6.22
CA ASP A 75 -18.53 1.09 7.23
C ASP A 75 -17.06 1.47 7.23
N SER A 76 -16.82 2.75 6.93
CA SER A 76 -15.48 3.34 7.01
C SER A 76 -14.94 3.34 8.45
N ASN A 77 -13.65 3.59 8.61
CA ASN A 77 -13.01 3.69 9.92
C ASN A 77 -12.02 4.85 9.96
N LYS A 78 -11.72 5.32 11.19
CA LYS A 78 -10.89 6.50 11.41
C LYS A 78 -9.53 6.43 10.72
N LYS A 79 -8.85 5.27 10.73
CA LYS A 79 -7.54 5.12 10.06
C LYS A 79 -7.67 5.26 8.54
N PHE A 80 -8.71 4.66 7.95
CA PHE A 80 -9.00 4.79 6.52
C PHE A 80 -9.29 6.24 6.12
N GLN A 81 -10.14 6.94 6.88
CA GLN A 81 -10.44 8.37 6.67
C GLN A 81 -9.18 9.22 6.77
N MET A 82 -8.39 9.07 7.83
CA MET A 82 -7.16 9.85 8.03
C MET A 82 -6.18 9.74 6.86
N ILE A 83 -6.02 8.54 6.28
CA ILE A 83 -5.15 8.35 5.11
C ILE A 83 -5.75 8.99 3.86
N ASN A 84 -7.05 8.82 3.62
CA ASN A 84 -7.71 9.37 2.45
C ASN A 84 -7.72 10.90 2.47
N ASP A 85 -8.06 11.51 3.61
CA ASP A 85 -8.05 12.97 3.79
C ASP A 85 -6.63 13.52 3.55
N CYS A 86 -5.59 12.81 4.02
CA CYS A 86 -4.20 13.17 3.80
C CYS A 86 -3.80 13.07 2.33
N ALA A 87 -4.20 12.00 1.64
CA ALA A 87 -3.91 11.80 0.23
C ALA A 87 -4.65 12.81 -0.67
N GLU A 88 -5.92 13.10 -0.37
CA GLU A 88 -6.75 14.08 -1.06
C GLU A 88 -6.16 15.49 -0.96
N LYS A 89 -5.64 15.87 0.22
CA LYS A 89 -4.93 17.15 0.42
C LYS A 89 -3.78 17.38 -0.57
N PHE A 90 -3.14 16.31 -1.06
CA PHE A 90 -2.01 16.38 -1.98
C PHE A 90 -2.31 15.82 -3.38
N ASP A 91 -3.60 15.67 -3.73
CA ASP A 91 -4.06 15.16 -5.04
C ASP A 91 -3.48 13.79 -5.41
N ILE A 92 -3.20 12.94 -4.42
CA ILE A 92 -2.62 11.62 -4.64
C ILE A 92 -3.73 10.62 -5.00
N PRO A 93 -3.62 9.90 -6.14
CA PRO A 93 -4.59 8.87 -6.49
C PRO A 93 -4.65 7.75 -5.47
N ILE A 94 -5.87 7.33 -5.12
CA ILE A 94 -6.13 6.23 -4.18
C ILE A 94 -6.87 5.12 -4.93
N LEU A 95 -6.32 3.91 -4.88
CA LEU A 95 -6.92 2.71 -5.47
C LEU A 95 -7.10 1.61 -4.42
N GLY A 96 -7.99 0.66 -4.68
CA GLY A 96 -8.23 -0.48 -3.79
C GLY A 96 -8.46 -1.75 -4.59
N ILE A 97 -7.99 -2.89 -4.07
CA ILE A 97 -8.19 -4.21 -4.65
C ILE A 97 -8.31 -5.28 -3.57
N ASP A 98 -9.21 -6.24 -3.78
CA ASP A 98 -9.34 -7.43 -2.93
C ASP A 98 -8.25 -8.45 -3.26
N VAL A 99 -7.60 -8.98 -2.23
CA VAL A 99 -6.47 -9.90 -2.31
C VAL A 99 -6.51 -10.98 -1.22
N GLN A 100 -5.75 -12.05 -1.42
CA GLN A 100 -5.48 -13.02 -0.36
C GLN A 100 -4.77 -12.37 0.84
N PRO A 101 -5.09 -12.77 2.08
CA PRO A 101 -4.45 -12.23 3.26
C PRO A 101 -2.99 -12.69 3.38
N PRO A 102 -2.12 -11.93 4.10
CA PRO A 102 -0.73 -12.34 4.34
C PRO A 102 -0.60 -13.74 4.95
N GLN A 103 -1.57 -14.16 5.76
CA GLN A 103 -1.62 -15.48 6.42
C GLN A 103 -1.77 -16.66 5.45
N ALA A 104 -2.16 -16.42 4.20
CA ALA A 104 -2.23 -17.45 3.16
C ALA A 104 -0.85 -17.84 2.61
N PHE A 105 0.22 -17.16 3.04
CA PHE A 105 1.59 -17.35 2.55
C PHE A 105 2.52 -17.76 3.70
N HIS A 106 3.54 -18.56 3.38
CA HIS A 106 4.51 -19.03 4.38
C HIS A 106 5.31 -17.90 5.01
N ASP A 107 5.64 -16.87 4.23
CA ASP A 107 6.36 -15.68 4.67
C ASP A 107 5.92 -14.43 3.90
N LEU A 108 6.30 -13.27 4.42
CA LEU A 108 5.95 -11.97 3.83
C LEU A 108 6.60 -11.73 2.47
N SER A 109 7.74 -12.35 2.17
CA SER A 109 8.41 -12.20 0.87
C SER A 109 7.56 -12.84 -0.24
N LEU A 110 6.98 -14.00 0.02
CA LEU A 110 6.03 -14.64 -0.90
C LEU A 110 4.75 -13.80 -1.07
N TYR A 111 4.22 -13.26 0.02
CA TYR A 111 3.07 -12.34 -0.03
C TYR A 111 3.39 -11.09 -0.88
N TYR A 112 4.58 -10.51 -0.72
CA TYR A 112 5.02 -9.38 -1.52
C TYR A 112 5.20 -9.70 -2.99
N ASN A 113 5.73 -10.88 -3.33
CA ASN A 113 5.80 -11.32 -4.73
C ASN A 113 4.39 -11.47 -5.35
N TYR A 114 3.44 -11.99 -4.57
CA TYR A 114 2.04 -12.04 -4.98
C TYR A 114 1.44 -10.64 -5.20
N LEU A 115 1.62 -9.71 -4.26
CA LEU A 115 1.14 -8.33 -4.43
C LEU A 115 1.77 -7.64 -5.64
N ILE A 116 3.08 -7.78 -5.87
CA ILE A 116 3.75 -7.24 -7.07
C ILE A 116 3.10 -7.82 -8.34
N SER A 117 2.78 -9.11 -8.34
CA SER A 117 2.11 -9.77 -9.48
C SER A 117 0.72 -9.19 -9.72
N VAL A 118 -0.07 -8.97 -8.65
CA VAL A 118 -1.38 -8.32 -8.73
C VAL A 118 -1.25 -6.90 -9.30
N LEU A 119 -0.30 -6.10 -8.81
CA LEU A 119 -0.07 -4.74 -9.28
C LEU A 119 0.31 -4.68 -10.77
N ARG A 120 1.10 -5.64 -11.26
CA ARG A 120 1.45 -5.75 -12.69
C ARG A 120 0.27 -6.11 -13.56
N LEU A 121 -0.56 -7.06 -13.11
CA LEU A 121 -1.78 -7.44 -13.83
C LEU A 121 -2.73 -6.24 -14.00
N GLN A 122 -2.82 -5.38 -12.98
CA GLN A 122 -3.61 -4.14 -13.04
C GLN A 122 -2.92 -3.00 -13.82
N LYS A 123 -1.67 -3.18 -14.27
CA LYS A 123 -0.83 -2.14 -14.87
C LYS A 123 -0.68 -0.91 -13.97
N TRP A 124 -0.67 -1.12 -12.66
CA TRP A 124 -0.57 -0.05 -11.66
C TRP A 124 0.86 0.34 -11.32
N ILE A 125 1.83 -0.53 -11.65
CA ILE A 125 3.27 -0.26 -11.57
C ILE A 125 3.92 -0.51 -12.93
N PRO A 126 5.05 0.14 -13.27
CA PRO A 126 5.77 -0.08 -14.51
C PRO A 126 6.22 -1.54 -14.68
N GLU A 127 6.32 -1.98 -15.93
CA GLU A 127 6.91 -3.27 -16.28
C GLU A 127 8.40 -3.33 -15.89
N LEU A 128 8.92 -4.53 -15.66
CA LEU A 128 10.36 -4.70 -15.47
C LEU A 128 11.06 -4.42 -16.81
N GLN A 129 11.94 -3.43 -16.79
CA GLN A 129 13.04 -3.31 -17.75
C GLN A 129 14.15 -4.30 -17.38
#